data_AF-S2ET71-F1
#
_entry.id   AF-S2ET71-F1
#
_cell.length_a   1.000
_cell.length_b   1.000
_cell.length_c   1.000
_cell.angle_alpha   90.00
_cell.angle_beta   90.00
_cell.angle_gamma   90.00
#
_symmetry.space_group_name_H-M   'P 1'
#
loop_
_entity.id
_entity.type
_entity.pdbx_description
1 polymer ?
#
loop_
_entity_poly.entity_id
_entity_poly.type
_entity_poly.pdbx_seq_one_letter_code
_entity_poly.pdbx_strand_id
1 'polypeptide(L)'
;MMRGGNREMRRMMDKMGLDMKEIPNVQEVIIKTDKKEIIVSKPSVTEMKAKDNSIFTVTADSYEERELEVPIFSDEDIQLVSQQAGVDEEKAKNALEEAKGDLARAILLLTSG
;
A
#
# COMPACT_ATOMS: atom_id res chain seq x y z
N MET A 1 -24.15 -19.81 11.97
CA MET A 1 -24.53 -18.94 13.11
C MET A 1 -23.38 -18.87 14.11
N MET A 2 -22.64 -17.76 14.14
CA MET A 2 -21.72 -17.42 15.25
C MET A 2 -22.18 -16.07 15.81
N ARG A 3 -23.14 -16.08 16.74
CA ARG A 3 -23.64 -14.87 17.43
C ARG A 3 -23.47 -14.93 18.95
N GLY A 4 -22.81 -15.96 19.48
CA GLY A 4 -22.67 -16.21 20.92
C GLY A 4 -21.38 -15.70 21.57
N GLY A 5 -20.26 -15.62 20.84
CA GLY A 5 -18.95 -15.26 21.43
C GLY A 5 -18.69 -13.77 21.66
N ASN A 6 -19.55 -12.89 21.14
CA ASN A 6 -19.27 -11.45 21.08
C ASN A 6 -19.71 -10.68 22.36
N ARG A 7 -20.66 -11.20 23.14
CA ARG A 7 -21.20 -10.50 24.34
C ARG A 7 -20.35 -10.70 25.59
N GLU A 8 -19.85 -11.91 25.82
CA GLU A 8 -18.97 -12.18 26.96
C GLU A 8 -17.60 -11.52 26.78
N MET A 9 -17.08 -11.54 25.55
CA MET A 9 -15.85 -10.85 25.16
C MET A 9 -15.97 -9.33 25.35
N ARG A 10 -17.06 -8.70 24.88
CA ARG A 10 -17.31 -7.26 25.13
C ARG A 10 -17.31 -6.90 26.61
N ARG A 11 -18.02 -7.68 27.45
CA ARG A 11 -18.05 -7.45 28.91
C ARG A 11 -16.68 -7.60 29.58
N MET A 12 -15.82 -8.47 29.06
CA MET A 12 -14.46 -8.64 29.57
C MET A 12 -13.56 -7.47 29.15
N MET A 13 -13.67 -7.01 27.90
CA MET A 13 -12.95 -5.85 27.37
C MET A 13 -13.35 -4.54 28.07
N ASP A 14 -14.66 -4.33 28.31
CA ASP A 14 -15.17 -3.17 29.05
C ASP A 14 -14.58 -3.09 30.46
N LYS A 15 -14.43 -4.24 31.14
CA LYS A 15 -13.80 -4.33 32.48
C LYS A 15 -12.32 -3.98 32.46
N MET A 16 -11.65 -4.17 31.33
CA MET A 16 -10.25 -3.79 31.11
C MET A 16 -10.12 -2.32 30.65
N GLY A 17 -11.23 -1.58 30.52
CA GLY A 17 -11.24 -0.18 30.10
C GLY A 17 -11.02 0.01 28.60
N LEU A 18 -11.22 -1.04 27.79
CA LEU A 18 -11.06 -0.99 26.34
C LEU A 18 -12.43 -0.71 25.69
N ASP A 19 -12.61 0.52 25.19
CA ASP A 19 -13.84 0.97 24.54
C ASP A 19 -13.86 0.51 23.08
N MET A 20 -14.78 -0.40 22.75
CA MET A 20 -15.00 -0.91 21.39
C MET A 20 -16.18 -0.20 20.72
N LYS A 21 -15.91 0.47 19.60
CA LYS A 21 -16.91 1.21 18.82
C LYS A 21 -16.94 0.73 17.38
N GLU A 22 -18.13 0.40 16.90
CA GLU A 22 -18.36 0.15 15.48
C GLU A 22 -18.36 1.49 14.73
N ILE A 23 -17.66 1.55 13.59
CA ILE A 23 -17.64 2.72 12.72
C ILE A 23 -18.73 2.53 11.66
N PRO A 24 -19.81 3.32 11.69
CA PRO A 24 -20.90 3.15 10.74
C PRO A 24 -20.52 3.64 9.35
N ASN A 25 -21.09 3.02 8.32
CA ASN A 25 -21.05 3.47 6.92
C ASN A 25 -19.65 3.63 6.32
N VAL A 26 -18.68 2.79 6.73
CA VAL A 26 -17.35 2.78 6.11
C VAL A 26 -17.49 2.41 4.63
N GLN A 27 -16.98 3.27 3.75
CA GLN A 27 -17.05 3.06 2.31
C GLN A 27 -15.87 2.23 1.81
N GLU A 28 -14.69 2.41 2.40
CA GLU A 28 -13.46 1.79 1.94
C GLU A 28 -12.40 1.79 3.06
N VAL A 29 -11.54 0.77 3.06
CA VAL A 29 -10.26 0.76 3.77
C VAL A 29 -9.15 0.50 2.76
N ILE A 30 -8.13 1.36 2.73
CA ILE A 30 -6.95 1.20 1.89
C ILE A 30 -5.74 0.94 2.79
N ILE A 31 -5.11 -0.23 2.63
CA ILE A 31 -3.84 -0.56 3.27
C ILE A 31 -2.74 -0.38 2.25
N LYS A 32 -1.93 0.66 2.40
CA LYS A 32 -0.80 0.94 1.52
C LYS A 32 0.47 0.32 2.08
N THR A 33 1.17 -0.47 1.27
CA THR A 33 2.51 -0.96 1.56
C THR A 33 3.51 -0.29 0.62
N ASP A 34 4.79 -0.66 0.75
CA ASP A 34 5.85 -0.28 -0.17
C ASP A 34 5.68 -0.84 -1.58
N LYS A 35 4.87 -1.89 -1.76
CA LYS A 35 4.77 -2.66 -3.02
C LYS A 35 3.37 -2.72 -3.62
N LYS A 36 2.33 -2.54 -2.80
CA LYS A 36 0.95 -2.68 -3.24
C LYS A 36 -0.02 -1.94 -2.33
N GLU A 37 -1.21 -1.70 -2.83
CA GLU A 37 -2.36 -1.30 -2.06
C GLU A 37 -3.32 -2.49 -1.94
N ILE A 38 -3.84 -2.72 -0.73
CA ILE A 38 -4.94 -3.65 -0.49
C ILE A 38 -6.19 -2.79 -0.26
N ILE A 39 -7.19 -2.95 -1.11
CA ILE A 39 -8.41 -2.15 -1.13
C ILE A 39 -9.57 -3.03 -0.67
N VAL A 40 -10.24 -2.63 0.40
CA VAL A 40 -11.39 -3.33 0.96
C VAL A 40 -12.62 -2.43 0.84
N SER A 41 -13.53 -2.77 -0.07
CA SER A 41 -14.75 -1.98 -0.30
C SER A 41 -15.86 -2.34 0.69
N LYS A 42 -16.50 -1.31 1.26
CA LYS A 42 -17.61 -1.39 2.22
C LYS A 42 -17.39 -2.40 3.37
N PRO A 43 -16.24 -2.37 4.08
CA PRO A 43 -15.99 -3.29 5.18
C PRO A 43 -16.81 -2.96 6.43
N SER A 44 -16.98 -3.94 7.31
CA SER A 44 -17.33 -3.69 8.71
C SER A 44 -16.06 -3.36 9.49
N VAL A 45 -16.04 -2.20 10.16
CA VAL A 45 -14.88 -1.74 10.93
C VAL A 45 -15.26 -1.50 12.38
N THR A 46 -14.47 -2.04 13.31
CA THR A 46 -14.56 -1.76 14.73
C THR A 46 -13.25 -1.15 15.22
N GLU A 47 -13.33 -0.03 15.93
CA GLU A 47 -12.20 0.61 16.63
C GLU A 47 -12.21 0.18 18.10
N MET A 48 -11.04 -0.19 18.62
CA MET A 48 -10.80 -0.35 20.04
C MET A 48 -9.72 0.64 20.47
N LYS A 49 -10.06 1.56 21.37
CA LYS A 49 -9.09 2.54 21.89
C LYS A 49 -8.39 1.97 23.12
N ALA A 50 -7.06 1.87 23.05
CA ALA A 50 -6.22 1.73 24.22
C ALA A 50 -5.59 3.09 24.57
N LYS A 51 -4.76 3.13 25.62
CA LYS A 51 -4.20 4.38 26.15
C LYS A 51 -3.31 5.13 25.15
N ASP A 52 -2.50 4.40 24.37
CA ASP A 52 -1.48 4.97 23.49
C ASP A 52 -1.66 4.58 22.01
N ASN A 53 -2.61 3.69 21.71
CA ASN A 53 -2.88 3.23 20.35
C ASN A 53 -4.36 2.95 20.13
N SER A 54 -4.75 2.86 18.86
CA SER A 54 -6.09 2.45 18.43
C SER A 54 -5.95 1.22 17.55
N ILE A 55 -6.73 0.19 17.85
CA ILE A 55 -6.75 -1.06 17.10
C ILE A 55 -8.02 -1.08 16.26
N PHE A 56 -7.86 -1.21 14.95
CA PHE A 56 -8.98 -1.34 14.02
C PHE A 56 -9.09 -2.79 13.56
N THR A 57 -10.27 -3.37 13.71
CA THR A 57 -10.60 -4.67 13.12
C THR A 57 -11.44 -4.44 11.87
N VAL A 58 -10.94 -4.88 10.72
CA VAL A 58 -11.58 -4.73 9.41
C VAL A 58 -12.05 -6.12 8.96
N THR A 59 -13.34 -6.27 8.70
CA THR A 59 -13.94 -7.54 8.22
C THR A 59 -14.67 -7.32 6.90
N ALA A 60 -14.36 -8.13 5.90
CA ALA A 60 -15.00 -8.13 4.59
C ALA A 60 -14.97 -9.53 3.96
N ASP A 61 -15.84 -9.78 2.99
CA ASP A 61 -15.89 -11.07 2.26
C ASP A 61 -14.77 -11.19 1.22
N SER A 62 -14.29 -10.05 0.70
CA SER A 62 -13.23 -9.99 -0.32
C SER A 62 -12.44 -8.69 -0.21
N TYR A 63 -11.29 -8.66 -0.88
CA TYR A 63 -10.44 -7.49 -1.06
C TYR A 63 -9.82 -7.50 -2.46
N GLU A 64 -9.41 -6.34 -2.94
CA GLU A 64 -8.65 -6.18 -4.18
C GLU A 64 -7.20 -5.80 -3.86
N GLU A 65 -6.26 -6.22 -4.71
CA GLU A 65 -4.87 -5.79 -4.63
C GLU A 65 -4.49 -4.99 -5.88
N ARG A 66 -3.82 -3.86 -5.66
CA ARG A 66 -3.22 -3.05 -6.72
C ARG A 66 -1.73 -3.00 -6.48
N GLU A 67 -0.93 -3.61 -7.34
CA GLU A 67 0.53 -3.42 -7.28
C GLU A 67 0.85 -1.94 -7.49
N LEU A 68 1.69 -1.40 -6.61
CA LEU A 68 2.26 -0.09 -6.81
C LEU A 68 3.40 -0.28 -7.80
N GLU A 69 3.42 0.54 -8.85
CA GLU A 69 4.62 0.71 -9.67
C GLU A 69 5.67 1.38 -8.79
N VAL A 70 6.40 0.57 -8.02
CA VAL A 70 7.60 1.04 -7.34
C VAL A 70 8.60 1.33 -8.45
N PRO A 71 9.08 2.58 -8.59
CA PRO A 71 10.16 2.87 -9.52
C PRO A 71 11.32 1.93 -9.20
N ILE A 72 11.67 1.06 -10.16
CA ILE A 72 12.74 0.05 -10.01
C ILE A 72 14.12 0.72 -10.00
N PHE A 73 14.14 2.03 -10.21
CA PHE A 73 15.29 2.90 -10.37
C PHE A 73 15.01 4.22 -9.65
N SER A 74 16.06 4.86 -9.17
CA SER A 74 16.04 6.12 -8.44
C SER A 74 16.14 7.33 -9.38
N ASP A 75 15.90 8.53 -8.86
CA ASP A 75 16.15 9.77 -9.60
C ASP A 75 17.64 9.92 -9.99
N GLU A 76 18.55 9.39 -9.16
CA GLU A 76 19.99 9.34 -9.46
C GLU A 76 20.28 8.46 -10.68
N ASP A 77 19.58 7.34 -10.82
CA ASP A 77 19.70 6.45 -11.98
C ASP A 77 19.20 7.15 -13.26
N ILE A 78 18.09 7.89 -13.18
CA ILE A 78 17.55 8.69 -14.30
C ILE A 78 18.59 9.73 -14.74
N GLN A 79 19.18 10.45 -13.78
CA GLN A 79 20.21 11.44 -14.06
C GLN A 79 21.47 10.82 -14.67
N LEU A 80 21.89 9.65 -14.17
CA LEU A 80 23.04 8.95 -14.72
C LEU A 80 22.80 8.54 -16.17
N VAL A 81 21.64 7.93 -16.46
CA VAL A 81 21.29 7.51 -17.83
C VAL A 81 21.15 8.73 -18.75
N SER A 82 20.48 9.79 -18.31
CA SER A 82 20.34 11.05 -19.05
C SER A 82 21.69 11.64 -19.42
N GLN A 83 22.62 11.73 -18.46
CA GLN A 83 23.96 12.29 -18.69
C GLN A 83 24.82 11.41 -19.61
N GLN A 84 24.78 10.09 -19.43
CA GLN A 84 25.60 9.17 -20.23
C GLN A 84 25.08 9.00 -21.66
N ALA A 85 23.76 9.00 -21.86
CA ALA A 85 23.14 8.89 -23.18
C ALA A 85 22.92 10.25 -23.87
N GLY A 86 23.06 11.36 -23.16
CA GLY A 86 22.86 12.72 -23.70
C GLY A 86 21.40 13.03 -24.04
N VAL A 87 20.45 12.48 -23.30
CA VAL A 87 19.00 12.66 -23.52
C VAL A 87 18.34 13.37 -22.34
N ASP A 88 17.13 13.88 -22.52
CA ASP A 88 16.32 14.43 -21.43
C ASP A 88 15.92 13.36 -20.38
N GLU A 89 15.55 13.80 -19.18
CA GLU A 89 15.17 12.91 -18.07
C GLU A 89 13.95 12.05 -18.39
N GLU A 90 13.03 12.53 -19.24
CA GLU A 90 11.82 11.80 -19.63
C GLU A 90 12.18 10.57 -20.48
N LYS A 91 13.08 10.73 -21.46
CA LYS A 91 13.62 9.62 -22.26
C LYS A 91 14.47 8.67 -21.43
N ALA A 92 15.29 9.18 -20.52
CA ALA A 92 16.08 8.36 -19.61
C ALA A 92 15.19 7.49 -18.71
N LYS A 93 14.12 8.08 -18.16
CA LYS A 93 13.11 7.37 -17.38
C LYS A 93 12.44 6.27 -18.19
N ASN A 94 11.96 6.57 -19.39
CA ASN A 94 11.32 5.57 -20.26
C ASN A 94 12.26 4.41 -20.60
N ALA A 95 13.54 4.70 -20.88
CA ALA A 95 14.55 3.67 -21.13
C ALA A 95 14.82 2.79 -19.90
N LEU A 96 14.81 3.37 -18.70
CA LEU A 96 14.94 2.63 -17.43
C LEU A 96 13.72 1.76 -17.14
N GLU A 97 12.51 2.23 -17.47
CA GLU A 97 11.27 1.43 -17.38
C GLU A 97 11.34 0.22 -18.32
N GLU A 98 11.72 0.44 -19.59
CA GLU A 98 11.87 -0.63 -20.58
C GLU A 98 12.99 -1.61 -20.21
N ALA A 99 14.09 -1.10 -19.65
CA ALA A 99 15.20 -1.89 -19.15
C ALA A 99 14.94 -2.54 -17.78
N LYS A 100 13.77 -2.30 -17.17
CA LYS A 100 13.40 -2.78 -15.83
C LYS A 100 14.43 -2.42 -14.75
N GLY A 101 14.97 -1.21 -14.81
CA GLY A 101 15.99 -0.70 -13.89
C GLY A 101 17.43 -1.06 -14.22
N ASP A 102 17.72 -1.80 -15.30
CA ASP A 102 19.10 -2.07 -15.73
C ASP A 102 19.71 -0.83 -16.41
N LEU A 103 20.58 -0.13 -15.69
CA LEU A 103 21.30 1.06 -16.13
C LEU A 103 22.08 0.85 -17.45
N ALA A 104 22.83 -0.24 -17.56
CA ALA A 104 23.67 -0.49 -18.72
C ALA A 104 22.81 -0.76 -19.96
N ARG A 105 21.75 -1.55 -19.78
CA ARG A 105 20.77 -1.81 -20.84
C ARG A 105 20.04 -0.54 -21.26
N ALA A 106 19.63 0.31 -20.30
CA ALA A 106 18.97 1.59 -20.60
C ALA A 106 19.86 2.53 -21.42
N ILE A 107 21.14 2.67 -21.05
CA ILE A 107 22.11 3.48 -21.82
C ILE A 107 22.31 2.89 -23.22
N LEU A 108 22.45 1.57 -23.34
CA LEU A 108 22.59 0.92 -24.64
C LEU A 108 21.36 1.12 -25.53
N LEU A 109 20.14 1.04 -24.99
CA LEU A 109 18.90 1.29 -25.73
C LEU A 109 18.86 2.69 -26.33
N LEU A 110 19.37 3.69 -25.60
CA LEU A 110 19.37 5.09 -26.04
C LEU A 110 20.52 5.46 -26.98
N THR A 111 21.64 4.71 -26.93
CA THR A 111 22.86 5.03 -27.70
C THR A 111 23.08 4.12 -28.91
N SER A 112 22.39 2.98 -28.98
CA SER A 112 22.50 2.02 -30.09
C SER A 112 21.50 2.29 -31.24
N GLY A 113 20.84 3.45 -31.22
CA GLY A 113 19.87 3.92 -32.22
C GLY A 113 20.40 5.07 -33.08
#